data_AF-A0A9W5T9X1-F1
#
_entry.id   AF-A0A9W5T9X1-F1
#
_cell.length_a   1.000
_cell.length_b   1.000
_cell.length_c   1.000
_cell.angle_alpha   90.00
_cell.angle_beta   90.00
_cell.angle_gamma   90.00
#
_symmetry.space_group_name_H-M   'P 1'
#
loop_
_entity.id
_entity.type
_entity.pdbx_description
1 polymer ?
#
loop_
_entity_poly.entity_id
_entity_poly.type
_entity_poly.pdbx_seq_one_letter_code
_entity_poly.pdbx_strand_id
1 'polypeptide(L)'
;MNWQLVLFCILLPRCVLSSVLHSTSSTIDSICANVVFSITLLNRHELVKLVNKAECGDYQLLGEDVLRASHRGDHYCYSQVSPVLCESRYTPIKAQPNCEHIKSKFMTIVQGCIEDGSPGKHESNCSGLNTETLTITDPFVFCKLAFTTADGTTRVSFNHNEVDDCQALSESYNHCQNVGNAFNHPRFCIDGGFQGYCNSRIQRVHDDVYNELCRNVVVPFVFSMMDDGYQNVSSSFCRNADDSLEQQLLAKRDALMNRSQELVDTLDSEEGFVSWERDMEGKLKSLGTNLEQLVNLFNLASTYTYNFLGMPYCYDSLVRHEAEEALKLCDDLVSSANALPSSANDMTSLITRIDPVLSFDKRLQEAIIHLKHFYSLLTSGAHSTILGSQYYRPLDHHIFMRAQRSLSQVRSVMAKRLSVIGDFLSSHVSLLYDADKEHRVHESASELRSLATLHESQLQWLLRSRGKRTGRAISRSVQSQHSTKDNA
;
A
#
# COMPACT_ATOMS: atom_id res chain seq x y z
N MET A 1 -42.67 49.48 -20.12
CA MET A 1 -42.96 48.92 -18.79
C MET A 1 -44.18 48.02 -18.88
N ASN A 2 -44.28 46.84 -18.26
CA ASN A 2 -43.25 45.94 -17.72
C ASN A 2 -43.76 44.47 -17.88
N TRP A 3 -43.37 43.79 -18.95
CA TRP A 3 -43.72 42.38 -19.21
C TRP A 3 -42.78 41.42 -18.42
N GLN A 4 -42.76 41.55 -17.09
CA GLN A 4 -41.84 40.79 -16.21
C GLN A 4 -42.49 40.16 -14.97
N LEU A 5 -43.79 40.36 -14.72
CA LEU A 5 -44.45 39.97 -13.47
C LEU A 5 -45.30 38.68 -13.51
N VAL A 6 -45.31 37.96 -14.64
CA VAL A 6 -46.16 36.75 -14.81
C VAL A 6 -45.34 35.45 -14.91
N LEU A 7 -44.06 35.51 -15.30
CA LEU A 7 -43.25 34.31 -15.58
C LEU A 7 -42.57 33.67 -14.34
N PHE A 8 -42.66 34.27 -13.15
CA PHE A 8 -41.84 33.88 -11.99
C PHE A 8 -42.49 32.83 -11.06
N CYS A 9 -43.71 32.38 -11.34
CA CYS A 9 -44.49 31.52 -10.45
C CYS A 9 -44.61 30.04 -10.88
N ILE A 10 -43.89 29.60 -11.92
CA ILE A 10 -44.00 28.23 -12.49
C ILE A 10 -42.65 27.47 -12.40
N LEU A 11 -41.74 27.90 -11.53
CA LEU A 11 -40.44 27.23 -11.26
C LEU A 11 -40.21 26.97 -9.76
N LEU A 12 -41.27 26.55 -9.06
CA LEU A 12 -41.17 25.91 -7.75
C LEU A 12 -41.22 24.38 -7.92
N PRO A 13 -40.09 23.65 -7.91
CA PRO A 13 -40.14 22.23 -7.63
C PRO A 13 -40.74 22.02 -6.24
N ARG A 14 -41.62 21.03 -6.09
CA ARG A 14 -42.15 20.67 -4.77
C ARG A 14 -41.00 20.14 -3.92
N CYS A 15 -40.55 20.92 -2.93
CA CYS A 15 -39.57 20.45 -1.96
C CYS A 15 -40.14 19.26 -1.17
N VAL A 16 -39.77 18.06 -1.59
CA VAL A 16 -39.79 16.89 -0.70
C VAL A 16 -38.78 17.19 0.40
N LEU A 17 -39.26 17.44 1.61
CA LEU A 17 -38.43 17.67 2.80
C LEU A 17 -37.83 16.34 3.28
N SER A 18 -36.94 15.76 2.47
CA SER A 18 -35.85 14.96 3.00
C SER A 18 -35.07 15.85 3.96
N SER A 19 -35.03 15.50 5.24
CA SER A 19 -34.37 16.31 6.26
C SER A 19 -32.84 16.28 6.09
N VAL A 20 -32.31 17.17 5.25
CA VAL A 20 -30.87 17.37 5.07
C VAL A 20 -30.30 18.02 6.33
N LEU A 21 -30.03 17.18 7.32
CA LEU A 21 -29.27 17.54 8.51
C LEU A 21 -27.79 17.60 8.14
N HIS A 22 -27.30 18.80 7.82
CA HIS A 22 -25.85 19.07 7.97
C HIS A 22 -25.45 18.74 9.40
N SER A 23 -24.29 18.07 9.60
CA SER A 23 -23.91 17.66 10.93
C SER A 23 -23.57 18.89 11.78
N THR A 24 -24.37 19.16 12.80
CA THR A 24 -24.10 20.22 13.78
C THR A 24 -22.96 19.86 14.75
N SER A 25 -22.23 18.77 14.48
CA SER A 25 -21.00 18.39 15.17
C SER A 25 -20.05 17.68 14.19
N SER A 26 -18.93 18.33 13.90
CA SER A 26 -17.79 17.80 13.12
C SER A 26 -16.55 17.59 13.99
N THR A 27 -16.69 17.60 15.32
CA THR A 27 -15.56 17.42 16.24
C THR A 27 -15.16 15.95 16.35
N ILE A 28 -13.87 15.68 16.52
CA ILE A 28 -13.32 14.31 16.57
C ILE A 28 -13.98 13.49 17.69
N ASP A 29 -14.19 14.04 18.89
CA ASP A 29 -14.95 13.42 19.98
C ASP A 29 -16.37 12.98 19.55
N SER A 30 -17.07 13.78 18.74
CA SER A 30 -18.44 13.47 18.28
C SER A 30 -18.48 12.41 17.18
N ILE A 31 -17.51 12.45 16.26
CA ILE A 31 -17.34 11.44 15.20
C ILE A 31 -16.93 10.11 15.84
N CYS A 32 -16.01 10.14 16.81
CA CYS A 32 -15.63 8.99 17.63
C CYS A 32 -16.84 8.39 18.36
N ALA A 33 -17.67 9.21 19.01
CA ALA A 33 -18.87 8.72 19.68
C ALA A 33 -19.86 8.04 18.70
N ASN A 34 -20.04 8.57 17.48
CA ASN A 34 -20.85 7.92 16.45
C ASN A 34 -20.22 6.58 15.99
N VAL A 35 -18.91 6.55 15.71
CA VAL A 35 -18.20 5.34 15.23
C VAL A 35 -18.24 4.24 16.31
N VAL A 36 -17.96 4.58 17.57
CA VAL A 36 -18.08 3.65 18.71
C VAL A 36 -19.50 3.11 18.84
N PHE A 37 -20.52 3.96 18.76
CA PHE A 37 -21.91 3.52 18.82
C PHE A 37 -22.28 2.59 17.66
N SER A 38 -21.78 2.87 16.45
CA SER A 38 -21.92 2.02 15.26
C SER A 38 -21.31 0.63 15.49
N ILE A 39 -20.08 0.57 16.03
CA ILE A 39 -19.39 -0.69 16.39
C ILE A 39 -20.13 -1.48 17.48
N THR A 40 -20.89 -0.82 18.36
CA THR A 40 -21.72 -1.52 19.38
C THR A 40 -23.07 -2.04 18.85
N LEU A 41 -23.55 -1.55 17.70
CA LEU A 41 -24.81 -2.00 17.09
C LEU A 41 -24.61 -3.04 15.98
N LEU A 42 -23.46 -3.00 15.31
CA LEU A 42 -22.98 -4.02 14.40
C LEU A 42 -22.25 -5.14 15.16
N ASN A 43 -22.10 -6.31 14.54
CA ASN A 43 -21.31 -7.39 15.14
C ASN A 43 -19.80 -7.01 15.16
N ARG A 44 -19.33 -6.57 16.34
CA ARG A 44 -17.93 -6.21 16.61
C ARG A 44 -16.91 -7.31 16.26
N HIS A 45 -17.26 -8.59 16.36
CA HIS A 45 -16.33 -9.67 16.01
C HIS A 45 -16.09 -9.75 14.50
N GLU A 46 -17.14 -9.60 13.69
CA GLU A 46 -16.98 -9.55 12.23
C GLU A 46 -16.26 -8.28 11.79
N LEU A 47 -16.59 -7.13 12.40
CA LEU A 47 -15.97 -5.84 12.07
C LEU A 47 -14.45 -5.82 12.17
N VAL A 48 -13.84 -6.58 13.10
CA VAL A 48 -12.37 -6.62 13.22
C VAL A 48 -11.72 -7.69 12.33
N LYS A 49 -12.43 -8.74 11.91
CA LYS A 49 -11.90 -9.69 10.89
C LYS A 49 -11.55 -9.00 9.56
N LEU A 50 -12.22 -7.88 9.28
CA LEU A 50 -12.04 -7.04 8.09
C LEU A 50 -10.83 -6.10 8.19
N VAL A 51 -10.23 -5.97 9.38
CA VAL A 51 -9.05 -5.14 9.64
C VAL A 51 -7.88 -6.08 9.89
N ASN A 52 -7.11 -6.37 8.85
CA ASN A 52 -5.95 -7.26 8.95
C ASN A 52 -4.78 -6.55 9.65
N LYS A 53 -4.80 -6.53 10.99
CA LYS A 53 -3.72 -5.97 11.83
C LYS A 53 -2.31 -6.51 11.48
N ALA A 54 -2.20 -7.71 10.90
CA ALA A 54 -0.92 -8.28 10.52
C ALA A 54 -0.33 -7.63 9.24
N GLU A 55 -1.16 -7.29 8.25
CA GLU A 55 -0.75 -6.52 7.07
C GLU A 55 -0.52 -5.03 7.40
N CYS A 56 -1.19 -4.51 8.43
CA CYS A 56 -1.04 -3.14 8.91
C CYS A 56 0.35 -2.82 9.47
N GLY A 57 0.99 -3.73 10.20
CA GLY A 57 2.26 -3.47 10.89
C GLY A 57 2.25 -2.13 11.66
N ASP A 58 3.26 -1.29 11.41
CA ASP A 58 3.38 0.04 12.03
C ASP A 58 2.41 1.10 11.47
N TYR A 59 1.71 0.84 10.35
CA TYR A 59 0.80 1.80 9.70
C TYR A 59 -0.57 1.98 10.40
N GLN A 60 -0.87 1.18 11.45
CA GLN A 60 -2.20 1.11 12.10
C GLN A 60 -2.79 2.48 12.54
N LEU A 61 -1.97 3.48 12.86
CA LEU A 61 -2.40 4.81 13.32
C LEU A 61 -2.50 5.88 12.20
N LEU A 62 -2.33 5.52 10.93
CA LEU A 62 -2.24 6.46 9.82
C LEU A 62 -3.53 6.53 8.98
N GLY A 63 -3.84 7.74 8.50
CA GLY A 63 -5.02 8.01 7.68
C GLY A 63 -4.85 7.69 6.19
N GLU A 64 -5.97 7.45 5.52
CA GLU A 64 -6.06 7.13 4.08
C GLU A 64 -5.25 8.10 3.22
N ASP A 65 -5.38 9.41 3.45
CA ASP A 65 -4.78 10.45 2.63
C ASP A 65 -3.28 10.64 2.89
N VAL A 66 -2.81 10.41 4.12
CA VAL A 66 -1.37 10.44 4.45
C VAL A 66 -0.63 9.26 3.82
N LEU A 67 -1.27 8.08 3.81
CA LEU A 67 -0.78 6.90 3.11
C LEU A 67 -0.84 7.09 1.58
N ARG A 68 -1.94 7.61 1.03
CA ARG A 68 -2.05 7.87 -0.42
C ARG A 68 -1.04 8.93 -0.90
N ALA A 69 -0.81 9.99 -0.13
CA ALA A 69 0.17 11.05 -0.44
C ALA A 69 1.64 10.59 -0.35
N SER A 70 1.91 9.46 0.31
CA SER A 70 3.24 8.83 0.40
C SER A 70 3.40 7.59 -0.50
N HIS A 71 2.45 7.37 -1.43
CA HIS A 71 2.38 6.20 -2.31
C HIS A 71 2.30 4.84 -1.57
N ARG A 72 1.75 4.84 -0.35
CA ARG A 72 1.55 3.65 0.51
C ARG A 72 0.06 3.40 0.82
N GLY A 73 -0.84 3.83 -0.07
CA GLY A 73 -2.30 3.75 0.13
C GLY A 73 -2.87 2.32 0.17
N ASP A 74 -2.10 1.35 -0.34
CA ASP A 74 -2.29 -0.09 -0.20
C ASP A 74 -2.17 -0.58 1.24
N HIS A 75 -1.36 0.08 2.08
CA HIS A 75 -1.26 -0.20 3.52
C HIS A 75 -2.44 0.37 4.35
N TYR A 76 -3.52 0.88 3.74
CA TYR A 76 -4.67 1.42 4.47
C TYR A 76 -5.58 0.31 5.03
N CYS A 77 -5.21 -0.14 6.23
CA CYS A 77 -5.90 -1.06 7.15
C CYS A 77 -7.43 -1.04 7.16
N TYR A 78 -8.04 0.13 6.95
CA TYR A 78 -9.44 0.38 7.25
C TYR A 78 -10.32 0.51 5.99
N SER A 79 -9.76 0.29 4.80
CA SER A 79 -10.44 0.38 3.50
C SER A 79 -11.82 -0.33 3.46
N GLN A 80 -11.96 -1.49 4.14
CA GLN A 80 -13.21 -2.24 4.19
C GLN A 80 -14.23 -1.73 5.23
N VAL A 81 -13.76 -1.22 6.39
CA VAL A 81 -14.64 -0.78 7.50
C VAL A 81 -14.97 0.71 7.45
N SER A 82 -14.11 1.53 6.85
CA SER A 82 -14.27 2.98 6.78
C SER A 82 -15.53 3.43 6.03
N PRO A 83 -15.92 2.85 4.87
CA PRO A 83 -17.21 3.19 4.23
C PRO A 83 -18.38 2.91 5.17
N VAL A 84 -18.39 1.75 5.82
CA VAL A 84 -19.44 1.33 6.76
C VAL A 84 -19.56 2.25 7.97
N LEU A 85 -18.43 2.65 8.57
CA LEU A 85 -18.40 3.41 9.83
C LEU A 85 -18.43 4.93 9.63
N CYS A 86 -18.08 5.45 8.46
CA CYS A 86 -18.04 6.88 8.18
C CYS A 86 -19.26 7.38 7.39
N GLU A 87 -19.70 6.64 6.36
CA GLU A 87 -20.84 7.05 5.51
C GLU A 87 -22.20 6.72 6.16
N SER A 88 -22.18 6.15 7.36
CA SER A 88 -23.34 5.69 8.12
C SER A 88 -23.33 6.25 9.54
N ARG A 89 -24.46 6.79 9.99
CA ARG A 89 -24.67 7.23 11.36
C ARG A 89 -25.87 6.53 11.96
N TYR A 90 -25.67 5.92 13.11
CA TYR A 90 -26.71 5.28 13.90
C TYR A 90 -27.18 6.29 14.96
N THR A 91 -28.46 6.64 14.96
CA THR A 91 -29.07 7.57 15.93
C THR A 91 -30.02 6.81 16.85
N PRO A 92 -29.90 6.89 18.18
CA PRO A 92 -30.85 6.27 19.10
C PRO A 92 -32.28 6.78 18.85
N ILE A 93 -33.27 5.87 18.88
CA ILE A 93 -34.69 6.20 18.82
C ILE A 93 -35.42 5.66 20.05
N LYS A 94 -36.56 6.27 20.39
CA LYS A 94 -37.41 5.76 21.48
C LYS A 94 -38.03 4.43 21.04
N ALA A 95 -37.69 3.34 21.73
CA ALA A 95 -38.23 2.02 21.46
C ALA A 95 -39.77 2.03 21.47
N GLN A 96 -40.38 1.51 20.40
CA GLN A 96 -41.82 1.33 20.29
C GLN A 96 -42.25 -0.01 20.91
N PRO A 97 -43.40 -0.09 21.61
CA PRO A 97 -43.85 -1.34 22.25
C PRO A 97 -44.01 -2.54 21.29
N ASN A 98 -44.38 -2.28 20.03
CA ASN A 98 -44.67 -3.32 19.05
C ASN A 98 -43.47 -3.71 18.18
N CYS A 99 -42.33 -3.00 18.24
CA CYS A 99 -41.28 -3.15 17.23
C CYS A 99 -40.71 -4.58 17.18
N GLU A 100 -40.47 -5.24 18.32
CA GLU A 100 -39.97 -6.63 18.33
C GLU A 100 -40.97 -7.63 17.71
N HIS A 101 -42.28 -7.35 17.77
CA HIS A 101 -43.31 -8.15 17.08
C HIS A 101 -43.27 -7.94 15.56
N ILE A 102 -43.13 -6.69 15.11
CA ILE A 102 -43.04 -6.32 13.68
C ILE A 102 -41.73 -6.85 13.07
N LYS A 103 -40.62 -6.71 13.79
CA LYS A 103 -39.30 -7.29 13.49
C LYS A 103 -39.33 -8.82 13.42
N SER A 104 -40.05 -9.48 14.33
CA SER A 104 -40.25 -10.94 14.28
C SER A 104 -41.01 -11.37 13.02
N LYS A 105 -42.15 -10.73 12.71
CA LYS A 105 -42.87 -10.93 11.42
C LYS A 105 -41.95 -10.74 10.22
N PHE A 106 -41.22 -9.63 10.20
CA PHE A 106 -40.30 -9.24 9.12
C PHE A 106 -39.21 -10.30 8.88
N MET A 107 -38.50 -10.72 9.92
CA MET A 107 -37.44 -11.73 9.79
C MET A 107 -38.00 -13.10 9.38
N THR A 108 -39.20 -13.48 9.83
CA THR A 108 -39.87 -14.72 9.37
C THR A 108 -40.16 -14.68 7.87
N ILE A 109 -40.63 -13.55 7.35
CA ILE A 109 -40.87 -13.36 5.90
C ILE A 109 -39.56 -13.44 5.11
N VAL A 110 -38.52 -12.71 5.54
CA VAL A 110 -37.22 -12.68 4.87
C VAL A 110 -36.57 -14.07 4.85
N GLN A 111 -36.57 -14.80 5.97
CA GLN A 111 -36.02 -16.17 6.04
C GLN A 111 -36.77 -17.11 5.09
N GLY A 112 -38.10 -17.11 5.08
CA GLY A 112 -38.91 -17.96 4.21
C GLY A 112 -38.62 -17.73 2.72
N CYS A 113 -38.48 -16.46 2.32
CA CYS A 113 -38.11 -16.07 0.96
C CYS A 113 -36.71 -16.52 0.51
N ILE A 114 -35.84 -16.93 1.44
CA ILE A 114 -34.48 -17.40 1.16
C ILE A 114 -34.41 -18.93 1.14
N GLU A 115 -35.20 -19.61 1.98
CA GLU A 115 -35.25 -21.07 2.03
C GLU A 115 -36.01 -21.70 0.85
N ASP A 116 -37.01 -20.99 0.31
CA ASP A 116 -37.77 -21.39 -0.89
C ASP A 116 -36.95 -21.28 -2.21
N GLY A 117 -35.67 -20.89 -2.15
CA GLY A 117 -34.72 -21.05 -3.27
C GLY A 117 -34.41 -22.52 -3.62
N SER A 118 -34.91 -23.47 -2.83
CA SER A 118 -34.76 -24.91 -3.06
C SER A 118 -35.80 -25.43 -4.08
N PRO A 119 -35.40 -26.23 -5.10
CA PRO A 119 -36.32 -26.68 -6.16
C PRO A 119 -37.35 -27.69 -5.62
N GLY A 120 -38.52 -27.19 -5.21
CA GLY A 120 -39.63 -28.01 -4.72
C GLY A 120 -40.70 -27.28 -3.92
N LYS A 121 -40.46 -26.04 -3.46
CA LYS A 121 -41.48 -25.20 -2.82
C LYS A 121 -41.83 -23.99 -3.69
N HIS A 122 -43.12 -23.74 -3.84
CA HIS A 122 -43.69 -22.53 -4.44
C HIS A 122 -44.81 -22.01 -3.53
N GLU A 123 -45.04 -20.69 -3.56
CA GLU A 123 -46.13 -19.90 -2.93
C GLU A 123 -45.77 -18.94 -1.78
N SER A 124 -44.48 -18.69 -1.49
CA SER A 124 -44.07 -17.44 -0.82
C SER A 124 -44.03 -16.27 -1.82
N ASN A 125 -44.68 -15.15 -1.50
CA ASN A 125 -44.85 -14.02 -2.42
C ASN A 125 -43.67 -13.03 -2.36
N CYS A 126 -42.48 -13.49 -2.72
CA CYS A 126 -41.22 -12.81 -2.48
C CYS A 126 -40.83 -11.74 -3.52
N SER A 127 -41.80 -11.23 -4.29
CA SER A 127 -41.59 -10.33 -5.45
C SER A 127 -41.07 -8.92 -5.11
N GLY A 128 -40.58 -8.70 -3.89
CA GLY A 128 -39.92 -7.48 -3.44
C GLY A 128 -38.54 -7.72 -2.82
N LEU A 129 -38.03 -8.96 -2.77
CA LEU A 129 -36.69 -9.31 -2.30
C LEU A 129 -35.82 -9.76 -3.49
N ASN A 130 -34.66 -9.13 -3.67
CA ASN A 130 -33.66 -9.60 -4.64
C ASN A 130 -32.90 -10.79 -4.04
N THR A 131 -32.95 -11.97 -4.67
CA THR A 131 -32.31 -13.21 -4.18
C THR A 131 -30.79 -13.24 -4.32
N GLU A 132 -30.20 -12.39 -5.16
CA GLU A 132 -28.74 -12.32 -5.34
C GLU A 132 -28.07 -11.42 -4.29
N THR A 133 -28.65 -10.24 -4.04
CA THR A 133 -28.11 -9.25 -3.09
C THR A 133 -28.74 -9.34 -1.70
N LEU A 134 -29.81 -10.12 -1.54
CA LEU A 134 -30.69 -10.22 -0.38
C LEU A 134 -31.29 -8.86 0.07
N THR A 135 -31.37 -7.88 -0.82
CA THR A 135 -31.96 -6.56 -0.53
C THR A 135 -33.41 -6.44 -1.00
N ILE A 136 -34.22 -5.74 -0.22
CA ILE A 136 -35.62 -5.41 -0.53
C ILE A 136 -35.64 -4.27 -1.56
N THR A 137 -36.28 -4.48 -2.71
CA THR A 137 -36.22 -3.54 -3.85
C THR A 137 -37.11 -2.31 -3.63
N ASP A 138 -38.29 -2.49 -3.03
CA ASP A 138 -39.19 -1.43 -2.61
C ASP A 138 -39.75 -1.76 -1.21
N PRO A 139 -39.24 -1.11 -0.15
CA PRO A 139 -39.72 -1.27 1.23
C PRO A 139 -41.23 -1.09 1.42
N PHE A 140 -41.86 -0.14 0.72
CA PHE A 140 -43.27 0.21 0.89
C PHE A 140 -44.20 -0.80 0.21
N VAL A 141 -43.80 -1.32 -0.96
CA VAL A 141 -44.49 -2.44 -1.61
C VAL A 141 -44.31 -3.71 -0.79
N PHE A 142 -43.08 -4.05 -0.38
CA PHE A 142 -42.78 -5.24 0.43
C PHE A 142 -43.64 -5.30 1.71
N CYS A 143 -43.68 -4.21 2.48
CA CYS A 143 -44.48 -4.13 3.71
C CYS A 143 -46.01 -4.14 3.50
N LYS A 144 -46.50 -4.07 2.25
CA LYS A 144 -47.92 -4.17 1.90
C LYS A 144 -48.32 -5.51 1.29
N LEU A 145 -47.36 -6.39 0.98
CA LEU A 145 -47.67 -7.73 0.51
C LEU A 145 -48.16 -8.62 1.67
N ALA A 146 -48.96 -9.62 1.30
CA ALA A 146 -49.23 -10.78 2.15
C ALA A 146 -48.37 -11.94 1.68
N PHE A 147 -47.73 -12.62 2.62
CA PHE A 147 -46.78 -13.70 2.39
C PHE A 147 -47.34 -15.00 2.98
N THR A 148 -47.22 -16.10 2.26
CA THR A 148 -47.56 -17.44 2.77
C THR A 148 -46.34 -18.03 3.48
N THR A 149 -46.54 -18.71 4.61
CA THR A 149 -45.46 -19.49 5.25
C THR A 149 -45.11 -20.72 4.40
N ALA A 150 -43.92 -21.28 4.62
CA ALA A 150 -43.43 -22.46 3.90
C ALA A 150 -44.23 -23.77 4.16
N ASP A 151 -45.30 -23.70 4.95
CA ASP A 151 -46.28 -24.77 5.20
C ASP A 151 -47.59 -24.57 4.39
N GLY A 152 -47.71 -23.47 3.62
CA GLY A 152 -48.86 -23.12 2.79
C GLY A 152 -50.13 -22.66 3.54
N THR A 153 -50.26 -23.00 4.83
CA THR A 153 -51.49 -22.78 5.62
C THR A 153 -51.67 -21.36 6.14
N THR A 154 -50.58 -20.61 6.35
CA THR A 154 -50.59 -19.41 7.20
C THR A 154 -50.18 -18.18 6.40
N ARG A 155 -51.01 -17.13 6.41
CA ARG A 155 -50.68 -15.84 5.79
C ARG A 155 -50.16 -14.86 6.83
N VAL A 156 -48.98 -14.31 6.58
CA VAL A 156 -48.35 -13.24 7.35
C VAL A 156 -48.42 -11.95 6.55
N SER A 157 -48.90 -10.88 7.18
CA SER A 157 -48.97 -9.54 6.61
C SER A 157 -48.87 -8.50 7.72
N PHE A 158 -48.44 -7.29 7.36
CA PHE A 158 -48.43 -6.15 8.27
C PHE A 158 -49.81 -5.49 8.30
N ASN A 159 -50.27 -5.13 9.49
CA ASN A 159 -51.47 -4.31 9.67
C ASN A 159 -51.20 -2.88 9.14
N HIS A 160 -52.24 -2.12 8.79
CA HIS A 160 -52.05 -0.77 8.23
C HIS A 160 -51.19 0.15 9.12
N ASN A 161 -51.29 0.01 10.44
CA ASN A 161 -50.51 0.72 11.45
C ASN A 161 -49.14 0.09 11.78
N GLU A 162 -48.74 -0.97 11.08
CA GLU A 162 -47.42 -1.61 11.16
C GLU A 162 -46.58 -1.35 9.89
N VAL A 163 -47.18 -0.80 8.82
CA VAL A 163 -46.50 -0.61 7.52
C VAL A 163 -45.33 0.37 7.62
N ASP A 164 -45.50 1.50 8.29
CA ASP A 164 -44.47 2.54 8.39
C ASP A 164 -43.27 2.04 9.23
N ASP A 165 -43.54 1.29 10.30
CA ASP A 165 -42.51 0.65 11.13
C ASP A 165 -41.79 -0.48 10.37
N CYS A 166 -42.54 -1.27 9.59
CA CYS A 166 -41.97 -2.25 8.66
C CYS A 166 -41.09 -1.59 7.59
N GLN A 167 -41.48 -0.42 7.06
CA GLN A 167 -40.66 0.32 6.11
C GLN A 167 -39.34 0.77 6.77
N ALA A 168 -39.38 1.31 7.99
CA ALA A 168 -38.17 1.70 8.73
C ALA A 168 -37.26 0.49 9.05
N LEU A 169 -37.84 -0.67 9.35
CA LEU A 169 -37.11 -1.94 9.50
C LEU A 169 -36.50 -2.39 8.17
N SER A 170 -37.22 -2.27 7.05
CA SER A 170 -36.76 -2.62 5.70
C SER A 170 -35.63 -1.70 5.21
N GLU A 171 -35.72 -0.40 5.47
CA GLU A 171 -34.64 0.59 5.23
C GLU A 171 -33.38 0.20 6.02
N SER A 172 -33.54 -0.17 7.29
CA SER A 172 -32.44 -0.57 8.18
C SER A 172 -31.84 -1.93 7.81
N TYR A 173 -32.68 -2.89 7.40
CA TYR A 173 -32.28 -4.18 6.87
C TYR A 173 -31.48 -4.02 5.58
N ASN A 174 -31.98 -3.24 4.62
CA ASN A 174 -31.27 -2.93 3.39
C ASN A 174 -29.92 -2.26 3.65
N HIS A 175 -29.84 -1.31 4.58
CA HIS A 175 -28.56 -0.72 4.95
C HIS A 175 -27.61 -1.78 5.51
N CYS A 176 -28.05 -2.54 6.51
CA CYS A 176 -27.29 -3.66 7.07
C CYS A 176 -26.84 -4.64 5.98
N GLN A 177 -27.69 -4.93 4.99
CA GLN A 177 -27.42 -5.94 3.98
C GLN A 177 -26.37 -5.46 2.97
N ASN A 178 -26.36 -4.17 2.64
CA ASN A 178 -25.25 -3.58 1.88
C ASN A 178 -23.92 -3.68 2.67
N VAL A 179 -23.96 -3.51 4.00
CA VAL A 179 -22.82 -3.72 4.89
C VAL A 179 -22.37 -5.19 4.91
N GLY A 180 -23.31 -6.13 5.05
CA GLY A 180 -23.03 -7.58 4.98
C GLY A 180 -22.46 -8.04 3.64
N ASN A 181 -22.94 -7.47 2.53
CA ASN A 181 -22.41 -7.71 1.20
C ASN A 181 -20.98 -7.16 1.05
N ALA A 182 -20.67 -5.99 1.61
CA ALA A 182 -19.31 -5.47 1.69
C ALA A 182 -18.37 -6.35 2.55
N PHE A 183 -18.93 -7.11 3.50
CA PHE A 183 -18.20 -8.09 4.33
C PHE A 183 -18.08 -9.48 3.66
N ASN A 184 -18.55 -9.66 2.42
CA ASN A 184 -18.73 -10.96 1.75
C ASN A 184 -19.58 -11.97 2.57
N HIS A 185 -20.43 -11.48 3.47
CA HIS A 185 -21.27 -12.27 4.38
C HIS A 185 -22.75 -12.08 4.03
N PRO A 186 -23.28 -12.72 2.96
CA PRO A 186 -24.61 -12.43 2.44
C PRO A 186 -25.74 -12.65 3.46
N ARG A 187 -25.58 -13.51 4.47
CA ARG A 187 -26.59 -13.69 5.53
C ARG A 187 -26.45 -12.77 6.76
N PHE A 188 -25.50 -11.82 6.75
CA PHE A 188 -25.07 -11.08 7.95
C PHE A 188 -26.22 -10.52 8.81
N CYS A 189 -27.22 -9.90 8.19
CA CYS A 189 -28.33 -9.24 8.88
C CYS A 189 -29.38 -10.18 9.46
N ILE A 190 -29.48 -11.37 8.86
CA ILE A 190 -30.37 -12.45 9.25
C ILE A 190 -29.75 -13.19 10.44
N ASP A 191 -28.44 -13.44 10.36
CA ASP A 191 -27.65 -14.13 11.38
C ASP A 191 -27.25 -13.20 12.57
N GLY A 192 -27.96 -12.07 12.74
CA GLY A 192 -27.83 -11.17 13.91
C GLY A 192 -26.77 -10.07 13.81
N GLY A 193 -26.23 -9.80 12.63
CA GLY A 193 -25.16 -8.82 12.39
C GLY A 193 -25.48 -7.36 12.71
N PHE A 194 -26.77 -6.99 12.80
CA PHE A 194 -27.23 -5.69 13.30
C PHE A 194 -28.27 -5.90 14.41
N GLN A 195 -27.98 -5.36 15.60
CA GLN A 195 -28.86 -5.48 16.78
C GLN A 195 -29.78 -4.26 16.96
N GLY A 196 -29.56 -3.18 16.20
CA GLY A 196 -30.16 -1.88 16.45
C GLY A 196 -31.60 -1.66 15.95
N TYR A 197 -32.25 -2.68 15.37
CA TYR A 197 -33.52 -2.57 14.63
C TYR A 197 -34.67 -1.85 15.36
N CYS A 198 -34.74 -1.94 16.70
CA CYS A 198 -35.86 -1.39 17.49
C CYS A 198 -35.46 -0.26 18.46
N ASN A 199 -34.19 0.16 18.46
CA ASN A 199 -33.66 1.19 19.37
C ASN A 199 -32.71 2.20 18.67
N SER A 200 -32.44 2.03 17.38
CA SER A 200 -31.68 2.97 16.55
C SER A 200 -32.30 3.13 15.16
N ARG A 201 -32.07 4.26 14.52
CA ARG A 201 -32.29 4.46 13.08
C ARG A 201 -30.96 4.76 12.41
N ILE A 202 -30.78 4.22 11.20
CA ILE A 202 -29.59 4.46 10.37
C ILE A 202 -29.83 5.64 9.43
N GLN A 203 -28.84 6.52 9.30
CA GLN A 203 -28.82 7.67 8.39
C GLN A 203 -27.53 7.63 7.57
N ARG A 204 -27.58 8.00 6.29
CA ARG A 204 -26.35 8.19 5.49
C ARG A 204 -25.74 9.56 5.76
N VAL A 205 -24.42 9.63 5.78
CA VAL A 205 -23.64 10.85 5.99
C VAL A 205 -23.14 11.36 4.63
N HIS A 206 -23.51 12.60 4.31
CA HIS A 206 -23.12 13.29 3.07
C HIS A 206 -22.36 14.59 3.40
N ASP A 207 -21.48 14.50 4.40
CA ASP A 207 -20.63 15.58 4.91
C ASP A 207 -19.18 15.16 4.66
N ASP A 208 -18.54 15.80 3.67
CA ASP A 208 -17.19 15.42 3.23
C ASP A 208 -16.15 15.64 4.32
N VAL A 209 -16.33 16.65 5.19
CA VAL A 209 -15.42 16.94 6.30
C VAL A 209 -15.58 15.91 7.41
N TYR A 210 -16.81 15.47 7.69
CA TYR A 210 -17.06 14.32 8.57
C TYR A 210 -16.37 13.06 8.02
N ASN A 211 -16.52 12.78 6.72
CA ASN A 211 -15.96 11.61 6.08
C ASN A 211 -14.41 11.63 6.10
N GLU A 212 -13.80 12.76 5.73
CA GLU A 212 -12.35 12.97 5.75
C GLU A 212 -11.76 12.79 7.16
N LEU A 213 -12.36 13.42 8.18
CA LEU A 213 -11.95 13.24 9.59
C LEU A 213 -12.19 11.80 10.06
N CYS A 214 -13.30 11.18 9.69
CA CYS A 214 -13.62 9.82 10.12
C CYS A 214 -12.59 8.81 9.58
N ARG A 215 -12.30 8.85 8.28
CA ARG A 215 -11.37 7.93 7.62
C ARG A 215 -9.90 8.16 7.99
N ASN A 216 -9.49 9.42 8.17
CA ASN A 216 -8.09 9.75 8.45
C ASN A 216 -7.73 9.77 9.93
N VAL A 217 -8.69 9.99 10.83
CA VAL A 217 -8.42 10.25 12.26
C VAL A 217 -9.11 9.23 13.14
N VAL A 218 -10.43 9.12 13.00
CA VAL A 218 -11.26 8.44 13.99
C VAL A 218 -11.20 6.93 13.86
N VAL A 219 -11.34 6.36 12.66
CA VAL A 219 -11.28 4.92 12.49
C VAL A 219 -9.90 4.36 12.90
N PRO A 220 -8.75 4.95 12.51
CA PRO A 220 -7.44 4.55 13.04
C PRO A 220 -7.34 4.61 14.57
N PHE A 221 -7.83 5.68 15.21
CA PHE A 221 -7.81 5.83 16.66
C PHE A 221 -8.73 4.84 17.39
N VAL A 222 -9.94 4.60 16.89
CA VAL A 222 -10.89 3.66 17.51
C VAL A 222 -10.34 2.24 17.43
N PHE A 223 -9.72 1.86 16.32
CA PHE A 223 -9.12 0.52 16.16
C PHE A 223 -7.71 0.39 16.78
N SER A 224 -6.99 1.46 17.10
CA SER A 224 -5.78 1.39 17.95
C SER A 224 -6.14 1.17 19.43
N MET A 225 -7.23 1.80 19.90
CA MET A 225 -7.79 1.59 21.25
C MET A 225 -8.53 0.25 21.40
N MET A 226 -8.62 -0.54 20.32
CA MET A 226 -9.14 -1.91 20.32
C MET A 226 -7.98 -2.91 20.28
N ASP A 227 -7.51 -3.29 21.47
CA ASP A 227 -6.70 -4.50 21.70
C ASP A 227 -7.32 -5.73 21.02
N ASP A 228 -6.53 -6.80 20.89
CA ASP A 228 -7.00 -8.09 20.35
C ASP A 228 -8.13 -8.73 21.18
N GLY A 229 -8.37 -8.20 22.39
CA GLY A 229 -9.57 -8.46 23.18
C GLY A 229 -10.78 -7.65 22.73
N TYR A 230 -11.73 -8.32 22.05
CA TYR A 230 -13.03 -7.77 21.61
C TYR A 230 -14.01 -7.34 22.73
N GLN A 231 -13.52 -6.95 23.90
CA GLN A 231 -14.35 -6.58 25.07
C GLN A 231 -14.31 -5.07 25.36
N ASN A 232 -13.17 -4.38 25.20
CA ASN A 232 -12.97 -3.02 25.75
C ASN A 232 -13.41 -1.80 24.89
N VAL A 233 -14.46 -1.88 24.06
CA VAL A 233 -15.00 -0.68 23.36
C VAL A 233 -15.90 0.09 24.30
N SER A 234 -15.55 1.34 24.57
CA SER A 234 -16.29 2.23 25.47
C SER A 234 -16.22 3.66 24.96
N SER A 235 -17.36 4.37 24.99
CA SER A 235 -17.43 5.80 24.65
C SER A 235 -16.62 6.70 25.59
N SER A 236 -16.05 6.15 26.67
CA SER A 236 -15.12 6.87 27.55
C SER A 236 -13.82 7.29 26.86
N PHE A 237 -13.31 6.54 25.86
CA PHE A 237 -12.09 6.94 25.14
C PHE A 237 -12.32 8.03 24.09
N CYS A 238 -13.58 8.31 23.74
CA CYS A 238 -13.95 9.43 22.86
C CYS A 238 -14.01 10.78 23.60
N ARG A 239 -13.59 10.85 24.86
CA ARG A 239 -13.49 12.10 25.64
C ARG A 239 -12.08 12.67 25.49
N ASN A 240 -11.95 13.87 24.94
CA ASN A 240 -10.67 14.48 24.60
C ASN A 240 -9.86 13.58 23.63
N ALA A 241 -10.54 12.94 22.67
CA ALA A 241 -9.90 12.07 21.67
C ALA A 241 -8.86 12.85 20.86
N ASP A 242 -9.16 14.12 20.59
CA ASP A 242 -8.24 15.17 20.13
C ASP A 242 -6.82 15.07 20.75
N ASP A 243 -6.73 15.10 22.08
CA ASP A 243 -5.46 15.20 22.80
C ASP A 243 -4.86 13.82 23.11
N SER A 244 -5.70 12.79 23.24
CA SER A 244 -5.24 11.39 23.35
C SER A 244 -4.57 10.91 22.06
N LEU A 245 -5.13 11.25 20.90
CA LEU A 245 -4.54 10.94 19.60
C LEU A 245 -3.28 11.77 19.32
N GLU A 246 -3.28 13.07 19.68
CA GLU A 246 -2.07 13.90 19.59
C GLU A 246 -0.92 13.27 20.39
N GLN A 247 -1.18 12.79 21.61
CA GLN A 247 -0.20 12.05 22.42
C GLN A 247 0.21 10.71 21.82
N GLN A 248 -0.71 9.90 21.27
CA GLN A 248 -0.38 8.62 20.65
C GLN A 248 0.49 8.77 19.40
N LEU A 249 0.18 9.74 18.52
CA LEU A 249 0.97 10.01 17.32
C LEU A 249 2.37 10.52 17.67
N LEU A 250 2.49 11.42 18.66
CA LEU A 250 3.78 11.88 19.18
C LEU A 250 4.60 10.73 19.77
N ALA A 251 4.01 9.91 20.66
CA ALA A 251 4.70 8.80 21.31
C ALA A 251 5.15 7.73 20.30
N LYS A 252 4.33 7.40 19.29
CA LYS A 252 4.68 6.46 18.22
C LYS A 252 5.81 7.00 17.35
N ARG A 253 5.76 8.27 16.94
CA ARG A 253 6.84 8.97 16.20
C ARG A 253 8.16 8.90 16.99
N ASP A 254 8.14 9.26 18.26
CA ASP A 254 9.36 9.38 19.07
C ASP A 254 9.95 8.01 19.40
N ALA A 255 9.13 6.98 19.63
CA ALA A 255 9.61 5.59 19.76
C ALA A 255 10.28 5.08 18.48
N LEU A 256 9.72 5.38 17.30
CA LEU A 256 10.31 5.01 16.00
C LEU A 256 11.63 5.76 15.74
N MET A 257 11.70 7.06 16.08
CA MET A 257 12.92 7.86 15.95
C MET A 257 14.03 7.40 16.90
N ASN A 258 13.71 7.09 18.16
CA ASN A 258 14.68 6.60 19.12
C ASN A 258 15.23 5.24 18.67
N ARG A 259 14.36 4.29 18.28
CA ARG A 259 14.78 2.98 17.76
C ARG A 259 15.59 3.08 16.46
N SER A 260 15.27 4.04 15.59
CA SER A 260 16.08 4.38 14.40
C SER A 260 17.48 4.84 14.78
N GLN A 261 17.62 5.62 15.86
CA GLN A 261 18.91 6.11 16.35
C GLN A 261 19.70 5.02 17.08
N GLU A 262 19.10 4.28 18.01
CA GLU A 262 19.73 3.16 18.75
C GLU A 262 20.35 2.11 17.80
N LEU A 263 19.68 1.84 16.67
CA LEU A 263 20.18 0.95 15.63
C LEU A 263 21.42 1.51 14.92
N VAL A 264 21.47 2.83 14.66
CA VAL A 264 22.65 3.49 14.06
C VAL A 264 23.78 3.62 15.08
N ASP A 265 23.49 3.96 16.34
CA ASP A 265 24.50 4.03 17.41
C ASP A 265 25.15 2.66 17.66
N THR A 266 24.42 1.56 17.44
CA THR A 266 24.95 0.19 17.46
C THR A 266 25.88 -0.10 16.27
N LEU A 267 25.69 0.59 15.13
CA LEU A 267 26.60 0.59 13.98
C LEU A 267 27.78 1.54 14.12
N ASP A 268 27.94 2.33 15.19
CA ASP A 268 29.19 3.10 15.39
C ASP A 268 30.19 2.34 16.31
N SER A 269 30.11 1.01 16.29
CA SER A 269 30.85 0.07 17.14
C SER A 269 31.99 -0.65 16.39
N GLU A 270 32.43 -1.83 16.86
CA GLU A 270 33.42 -2.67 16.18
C GLU A 270 32.78 -3.89 15.45
N GLU A 271 31.50 -3.80 14.98
CA GLU A 271 30.70 -4.78 14.15
C GLU A 271 29.99 -4.32 12.78
N GLY A 272 30.66 -3.62 11.84
CA GLY A 272 30.37 -3.31 10.37
C GLY A 272 31.53 -3.32 9.27
N PHE A 273 32.82 -2.97 9.47
CA PHE A 273 33.91 -2.83 8.46
C PHE A 273 34.87 -4.01 8.13
N VAL A 274 35.35 -4.88 9.01
CA VAL A 274 36.29 -5.99 8.66
C VAL A 274 35.65 -7.05 7.75
N SER A 275 34.31 -7.07 7.67
CA SER A 275 33.57 -7.77 6.61
C SER A 275 32.95 -6.84 5.58
N TRP A 276 33.08 -5.52 5.71
CA TRP A 276 33.09 -4.63 4.56
C TRP A 276 34.40 -4.85 3.78
N GLU A 277 35.53 -5.06 4.47
CA GLU A 277 36.78 -5.50 3.88
C GLU A 277 36.62 -6.91 3.30
N ARG A 278 36.05 -7.88 4.01
CA ARG A 278 35.77 -9.22 3.45
C ARG A 278 34.80 -9.19 2.26
N ASP A 279 33.79 -8.34 2.27
CA ASP A 279 32.87 -8.10 1.15
C ASP A 279 33.56 -7.35 0.01
N MET A 280 34.44 -6.39 0.30
CA MET A 280 35.23 -5.65 -0.70
C MET A 280 36.34 -6.53 -1.29
N GLU A 281 37.08 -7.32 -0.53
CA GLU A 281 37.95 -8.40 -1.02
C GLU A 281 37.14 -9.38 -1.86
N GLY A 282 35.96 -9.79 -1.38
CA GLY A 282 35.01 -10.63 -2.08
C GLY A 282 34.60 -10.03 -3.43
N LYS A 283 34.33 -8.72 -3.48
CA LYS A 283 33.98 -7.95 -4.67
C LYS A 283 35.16 -7.67 -5.58
N LEU A 284 36.35 -7.37 -5.07
CA LEU A 284 37.58 -7.20 -5.86
C LEU A 284 38.00 -8.52 -6.51
N LYS A 285 37.83 -9.64 -5.80
CA LYS A 285 38.00 -11.00 -6.31
C LYS A 285 36.90 -11.38 -7.30
N SER A 286 35.64 -11.05 -7.01
CA SER A 286 34.52 -11.33 -7.91
C SER A 286 34.65 -10.52 -9.20
N LEU A 287 35.00 -9.23 -9.14
CA LEU A 287 35.35 -8.37 -10.27
C LEU A 287 36.40 -9.02 -11.18
N GLY A 288 37.45 -9.60 -10.60
CA GLY A 288 38.43 -10.39 -11.34
C GLY A 288 37.78 -11.58 -12.07
N THR A 289 37.05 -12.45 -11.36
CA THR A 289 36.39 -13.62 -11.98
C THR A 289 35.27 -13.26 -12.96
N ASN A 290 34.57 -12.16 -12.73
CA ASN A 290 33.47 -11.64 -13.53
C ASN A 290 34.01 -11.03 -14.83
N LEU A 291 35.15 -10.34 -14.78
CA LEU A 291 35.82 -9.86 -15.99
C LEU A 291 36.36 -11.02 -16.83
N GLU A 292 36.95 -12.04 -16.20
CA GLU A 292 37.31 -13.28 -16.91
C GLU A 292 36.08 -14.00 -17.47
N GLN A 293 34.94 -14.02 -16.75
CA GLN A 293 33.67 -14.53 -17.28
C GLN A 293 33.19 -13.73 -18.50
N LEU A 294 33.24 -12.39 -18.45
CA LEU A 294 32.86 -11.51 -19.56
C LEU A 294 33.75 -11.75 -20.79
N VAL A 295 35.07 -11.84 -20.60
CA VAL A 295 36.03 -12.15 -21.68
C VAL A 295 35.79 -13.53 -22.27
N ASN A 296 35.50 -14.54 -21.44
CA ASN A 296 35.19 -15.89 -21.92
C ASN A 296 33.86 -15.97 -22.68
N LEU A 297 32.80 -15.32 -22.17
CA LEU A 297 31.52 -15.18 -22.88
C LEU A 297 31.69 -14.42 -24.21
N PHE A 298 32.53 -13.38 -24.23
CA PHE A 298 32.83 -12.61 -25.44
C PHE A 298 33.53 -13.48 -26.49
N ASN A 299 34.54 -14.26 -26.08
CA ASN A 299 35.26 -15.17 -26.97
C ASN A 299 34.33 -16.28 -27.51
N LEU A 300 33.45 -16.83 -26.66
CA LEU A 300 32.45 -17.82 -27.06
C LEU A 300 31.45 -17.23 -28.06
N ALA A 301 30.84 -16.08 -27.76
CA ALA A 301 29.91 -15.40 -28.66
C ALA A 301 30.57 -15.04 -30.01
N SER A 302 31.79 -14.51 -29.97
CA SER A 302 32.59 -14.20 -31.17
C SER A 302 32.91 -15.44 -32.03
N THR A 303 32.99 -16.62 -31.42
CA THR A 303 33.20 -17.88 -32.15
C THR A 303 31.93 -18.29 -32.90
N TYR A 304 30.75 -18.08 -32.32
CA TYR A 304 29.47 -18.37 -32.97
C TYR A 304 29.10 -17.39 -34.08
N THR A 305 29.57 -16.13 -34.03
CA THR A 305 29.31 -15.15 -35.11
C THR A 305 30.07 -15.46 -36.40
N TYR A 306 31.14 -16.26 -36.33
CA TYR A 306 32.00 -16.61 -37.47
C TYR A 306 32.37 -18.10 -37.53
N ASN A 307 31.39 -19.01 -37.66
CA ASN A 307 31.70 -20.38 -38.10
C ASN A 307 30.55 -21.17 -38.77
N PHE A 308 30.46 -21.06 -40.10
CA PHE A 308 30.20 -22.22 -40.96
C PHE A 308 31.00 -22.09 -42.26
N LEU A 309 31.99 -22.96 -42.48
CA LEU A 309 32.84 -22.98 -43.69
C LEU A 309 33.50 -21.63 -44.05
N GLY A 310 33.74 -20.75 -43.06
CA GLY A 310 34.32 -19.42 -43.27
C GLY A 310 33.34 -18.33 -43.75
N MET A 311 32.05 -18.65 -43.90
CA MET A 311 30.99 -17.69 -44.21
C MET A 311 30.45 -17.06 -42.90
N PRO A 312 30.17 -15.75 -42.85
CA PRO A 312 29.52 -15.13 -41.69
C PRO A 312 28.03 -15.47 -41.65
N TYR A 313 27.50 -15.75 -40.46
CA TYR A 313 26.05 -15.85 -40.28
C TYR A 313 25.40 -14.47 -40.41
N CYS A 314 24.20 -14.45 -40.99
CA CYS A 314 23.32 -13.29 -41.05
C CYS A 314 22.25 -13.41 -39.95
N TYR A 315 22.05 -12.34 -39.19
CA TYR A 315 21.20 -12.29 -38.01
C TYR A 315 20.12 -11.22 -38.13
N ASP A 316 19.00 -11.41 -37.43
CA ASP A 316 17.88 -10.47 -37.42
C ASP A 316 18.18 -9.18 -36.63
N SER A 317 17.19 -8.28 -36.58
CA SER A 317 17.28 -7.01 -35.87
C SER A 317 17.42 -7.14 -34.35
N LEU A 318 16.95 -8.23 -33.74
CA LEU A 318 17.00 -8.44 -32.28
C LEU A 318 18.43 -8.81 -31.86
N VAL A 319 19.02 -9.83 -32.50
CA VAL A 319 20.41 -10.22 -32.27
C VAL A 319 21.37 -9.08 -32.57
N ARG A 320 21.10 -8.32 -33.64
CA ARG A 320 21.88 -7.13 -33.99
C ARG A 320 21.83 -6.06 -32.89
N HIS A 321 20.66 -5.79 -32.31
CA HIS A 321 20.51 -4.76 -31.28
C HIS A 321 21.21 -5.16 -29.97
N GLU A 322 21.02 -6.40 -29.50
CA GLU A 322 21.73 -6.91 -28.32
C GLU A 322 23.24 -6.99 -28.54
N ALA A 323 23.71 -7.28 -29.76
CA ALA A 323 25.13 -7.16 -30.10
C ALA A 323 25.61 -5.71 -29.98
N GLU A 324 24.93 -4.76 -30.62
CA GLU A 324 25.30 -3.34 -30.65
C GLU A 324 25.35 -2.74 -29.22
N GLU A 325 24.42 -3.12 -28.33
CA GLU A 325 24.43 -2.69 -26.92
C GLU A 325 25.46 -3.44 -26.04
N ALA A 326 25.56 -4.78 -26.14
CA ALA A 326 26.56 -5.54 -25.36
C ALA A 326 28.01 -5.14 -25.68
N LEU A 327 28.28 -4.81 -26.95
CA LEU A 327 29.60 -4.35 -27.41
C LEU A 327 29.89 -2.90 -26.99
N LYS A 328 28.86 -2.04 -26.92
CA LYS A 328 28.95 -0.67 -26.40
C LYS A 328 29.24 -0.65 -24.89
N LEU A 329 28.61 -1.54 -24.11
CA LEU A 329 28.92 -1.72 -22.69
C LEU A 329 30.40 -2.13 -22.47
N CYS A 330 31.00 -2.91 -23.38
CA CYS A 330 32.42 -3.26 -23.34
C CYS A 330 33.36 -2.06 -23.52
N ASP A 331 32.93 -1.01 -24.24
CA ASP A 331 33.66 0.27 -24.33
C ASP A 331 33.43 1.15 -23.10
N ASP A 332 32.19 1.24 -22.61
CA ASP A 332 31.86 2.05 -21.43
C ASP A 332 32.59 1.55 -20.17
N LEU A 333 32.87 0.24 -20.08
CA LEU A 333 33.78 -0.33 -19.07
C LEU A 333 35.20 0.25 -19.11
N VAL A 334 35.72 0.70 -20.25
CA VAL A 334 37.03 1.38 -20.33
C VAL A 334 36.99 2.71 -19.58
N SER A 335 35.89 3.47 -19.70
CA SER A 335 35.73 4.73 -18.96
C SER A 335 35.73 4.50 -17.45
N SER A 336 35.00 3.48 -16.99
CA SER A 336 34.90 3.13 -15.57
C SER A 336 36.20 2.52 -15.02
N ALA A 337 36.90 1.67 -15.78
CA ALA A 337 38.19 1.10 -15.35
C ALA A 337 39.26 2.18 -15.15
N ASN A 338 39.27 3.22 -16.00
CA ASN A 338 40.19 4.35 -15.86
C ASN A 338 39.86 5.25 -14.65
N ALA A 339 38.59 5.28 -14.22
CA ALA A 339 38.13 6.03 -13.03
C ALA A 339 38.49 5.34 -11.69
N LEU A 340 38.98 4.10 -11.70
CA LEU A 340 39.45 3.42 -10.50
C LEU A 340 40.71 4.13 -9.91
N PRO A 341 40.87 4.22 -8.57
CA PRO A 341 41.98 4.91 -7.91
C PRO A 341 43.37 4.46 -8.38
N SER A 342 44.28 5.41 -8.66
CA SER A 342 45.53 5.13 -9.36
C SER A 342 46.72 4.79 -8.45
N SER A 343 46.65 5.25 -7.21
CA SER A 343 47.65 5.13 -6.14
C SER A 343 46.94 5.18 -4.78
N ALA A 344 47.59 4.68 -3.71
CA ALA A 344 47.05 4.79 -2.35
C ALA A 344 46.82 6.27 -1.90
N ASN A 345 47.60 7.22 -2.41
CA ASN A 345 47.42 8.65 -2.14
C ASN A 345 46.09 9.19 -2.71
N ASP A 346 45.56 8.56 -3.78
CA ASP A 346 44.24 8.87 -4.32
C ASP A 346 43.10 8.37 -3.41
N MET A 347 43.39 7.63 -2.34
CA MET A 347 42.41 6.96 -1.47
C MET A 347 42.30 7.61 -0.08
N THR A 348 42.76 8.86 0.04
CA THR A 348 42.80 9.70 1.26
C THR A 348 41.44 10.04 1.90
N SER A 349 40.34 9.56 1.32
CA SER A 349 39.02 9.51 1.96
C SER A 349 38.33 8.22 1.50
N LEU A 350 38.26 7.25 2.41
CA LEU A 350 38.04 5.84 2.10
C LEU A 350 36.65 5.57 1.50
N ILE A 351 35.60 6.19 2.05
CA ILE A 351 34.20 5.99 1.62
C ILE A 351 33.93 6.66 0.27
N THR A 352 34.21 7.96 0.15
CA THR A 352 33.84 8.81 -1.01
C THR A 352 34.63 8.54 -2.29
N ARG A 353 35.49 7.51 -2.31
CA ARG A 353 36.29 7.10 -3.47
C ARG A 353 36.21 5.61 -3.79
N ILE A 354 35.25 4.90 -3.20
CA ILE A 354 34.90 3.51 -3.54
C ILE A 354 33.66 3.41 -4.45
N ASP A 355 32.89 4.49 -4.59
CA ASP A 355 31.86 4.63 -5.65
C ASP A 355 32.34 4.24 -7.07
N PRO A 356 33.58 4.54 -7.52
CA PRO A 356 34.08 4.07 -8.81
C PRO A 356 34.21 2.55 -8.91
N VAL A 357 34.48 1.85 -7.80
CA VAL A 357 34.58 0.38 -7.74
C VAL A 357 33.19 -0.25 -7.85
N LEU A 358 32.22 0.27 -7.09
CA LEU A 358 30.83 -0.18 -7.12
C LEU A 358 30.14 0.14 -8.46
N SER A 359 30.42 1.32 -9.03
CA SER A 359 29.98 1.72 -10.37
C SER A 359 30.58 0.84 -11.47
N PHE A 360 31.85 0.44 -11.32
CA PHE A 360 32.49 -0.51 -12.23
C PHE A 360 31.88 -1.91 -12.11
N ASP A 361 31.65 -2.45 -10.91
CA ASP A 361 31.00 -3.77 -10.74
C ASP A 361 29.59 -3.78 -11.35
N LYS A 362 28.76 -2.76 -11.05
CA LYS A 362 27.42 -2.67 -11.64
C LYS A 362 27.45 -2.73 -13.17
N ARG A 363 28.34 -1.97 -13.81
CA ARG A 363 28.53 -2.00 -15.27
C ARG A 363 29.08 -3.32 -15.78
N LEU A 364 29.90 -4.01 -14.97
CA LEU A 364 30.43 -5.33 -15.31
C LEU A 364 29.31 -6.39 -15.28
N GLN A 365 28.43 -6.36 -14.27
CA GLN A 365 27.24 -7.23 -14.22
C GLN A 365 26.30 -6.95 -15.40
N GLU A 366 26.05 -5.67 -15.71
CA GLU A 366 25.22 -5.23 -16.83
C GLU A 366 25.77 -5.75 -18.17
N ALA A 367 27.08 -5.60 -18.43
CA ALA A 367 27.75 -6.18 -19.59
C ALA A 367 27.65 -7.71 -19.63
N ILE A 368 27.80 -8.40 -18.48
CA ILE A 368 27.67 -9.87 -18.40
C ILE A 368 26.23 -10.32 -18.69
N ILE A 369 25.22 -9.59 -18.25
CA ILE A 369 23.81 -9.90 -18.50
C ILE A 369 23.47 -9.77 -19.98
N HIS A 370 23.79 -8.62 -20.61
CA HIS A 370 23.57 -8.45 -22.05
C HIS A 370 24.36 -9.45 -22.88
N LEU A 371 25.61 -9.76 -22.51
CA LEU A 371 26.41 -10.74 -23.24
C LEU A 371 25.92 -12.19 -23.06
N LYS A 372 25.30 -12.53 -21.91
CA LYS A 372 24.57 -13.80 -21.72
C LYS A 372 23.30 -13.85 -22.59
N HIS A 373 22.53 -12.76 -22.67
CA HIS A 373 21.35 -12.68 -23.54
C HIS A 373 21.74 -12.82 -25.02
N PHE A 374 22.73 -12.06 -25.47
CA PHE A 374 23.29 -12.15 -26.82
C PHE A 374 23.80 -13.57 -27.13
N TYR A 375 24.56 -14.20 -26.24
CA TYR A 375 25.02 -15.58 -26.41
C TYR A 375 23.86 -16.60 -26.48
N SER A 376 22.81 -16.41 -25.68
CA SER A 376 21.59 -17.24 -25.72
C SER A 376 20.88 -17.10 -27.07
N LEU A 377 20.69 -15.88 -27.57
CA LEU A 377 20.09 -15.63 -28.88
C LEU A 377 20.94 -16.21 -30.02
N LEU A 378 22.27 -16.07 -29.99
CA LEU A 378 23.18 -16.69 -30.96
C LEU A 378 23.04 -18.23 -30.99
N THR A 379 23.05 -18.85 -29.81
CA THR A 379 23.05 -20.32 -29.68
C THR A 379 21.67 -20.96 -29.86
N SER A 380 20.59 -20.18 -29.79
CA SER A 380 19.23 -20.63 -30.11
C SER A 380 19.04 -21.08 -31.56
N GLY A 381 19.87 -20.58 -32.49
CA GLY A 381 19.74 -20.80 -33.94
C GLY A 381 18.54 -20.12 -34.63
N ALA A 382 17.45 -19.86 -33.90
CA ALA A 382 16.19 -19.32 -34.44
C ALA A 382 16.35 -17.92 -35.08
N HIS A 383 17.34 -17.15 -34.64
CA HIS A 383 17.59 -15.77 -35.07
C HIS A 383 18.73 -15.64 -36.11
N SER A 384 19.18 -16.74 -36.72
CA SER A 384 20.30 -16.76 -37.67
C SER A 384 19.99 -17.49 -38.98
N THR A 385 20.71 -17.15 -40.04
CA THR A 385 20.65 -17.78 -41.35
C THR A 385 21.98 -17.64 -42.10
N ILE A 386 22.23 -18.53 -43.05
CA ILE A 386 23.38 -18.43 -43.98
C ILE A 386 23.03 -17.52 -45.19
N LEU A 387 21.74 -17.30 -45.45
CA LEU A 387 21.25 -16.51 -46.58
C LEU A 387 20.90 -15.08 -46.15
N GLY A 388 21.78 -14.13 -46.49
CA GLY A 388 21.55 -12.70 -46.22
C GLY A 388 20.32 -12.14 -46.93
N SER A 389 19.62 -11.20 -46.29
CA SER A 389 18.43 -10.53 -46.81
C SER A 389 18.36 -9.08 -46.30
N GLN A 390 17.28 -8.36 -46.59
CA GLN A 390 17.09 -7.02 -46.02
C GLN A 390 16.94 -7.05 -44.49
N TYR A 391 16.36 -8.12 -43.95
CA TYR A 391 16.08 -8.35 -42.53
C TYR A 391 17.23 -9.05 -41.78
N TYR A 392 17.86 -10.04 -42.41
CA TYR A 392 18.99 -10.80 -41.84
C TYR A 392 20.32 -10.32 -42.43
N ARG A 393 21.22 -9.80 -41.59
CA ARG A 393 22.51 -9.22 -42.01
C ARG A 393 23.66 -9.69 -41.11
N PRO A 394 24.91 -9.77 -41.61
CA PRO A 394 26.05 -10.09 -40.75
C PRO A 394 26.26 -8.99 -39.70
N LEU A 395 26.87 -9.35 -38.57
CA LEU A 395 27.29 -8.40 -37.55
C LEU A 395 28.62 -7.73 -37.94
N ASP A 396 28.78 -6.44 -37.63
CA ASP A 396 29.97 -5.68 -38.02
C ASP A 396 31.22 -6.13 -37.25
N HIS A 397 32.14 -6.75 -37.97
CA HIS A 397 33.45 -7.20 -37.48
C HIS A 397 34.26 -6.07 -36.80
N HIS A 398 34.12 -4.82 -37.24
CA HIS A 398 34.84 -3.70 -36.64
C HIS A 398 34.41 -3.42 -35.19
N ILE A 399 33.14 -3.67 -34.85
CA ILE A 399 32.62 -3.48 -33.48
C ILE A 399 33.17 -4.59 -32.57
N PHE A 400 33.21 -5.84 -33.02
CA PHE A 400 33.85 -6.95 -32.29
C PHE A 400 35.36 -6.71 -32.08
N MET A 401 36.08 -6.33 -33.14
CA MET A 401 37.51 -5.99 -33.06
C MET A 401 37.79 -4.72 -32.24
N ARG A 402 36.77 -3.92 -31.92
CA ARG A 402 36.86 -2.77 -31.00
C ARG A 402 36.61 -3.22 -29.56
N ALA A 403 35.50 -3.91 -29.28
CA ALA A 403 35.20 -4.48 -27.96
C ALA A 403 36.30 -5.40 -27.44
N GLN A 404 36.93 -6.23 -28.30
CA GLN A 404 38.08 -7.06 -27.91
C GLN A 404 39.26 -6.23 -27.40
N ARG A 405 39.56 -5.09 -28.04
CA ARG A 405 40.60 -4.15 -27.59
C ARG A 405 40.20 -3.50 -26.27
N SER A 406 38.97 -3.02 -26.16
CA SER A 406 38.41 -2.43 -24.94
C SER A 406 38.49 -3.38 -23.73
N LEU A 407 38.06 -4.63 -23.89
CA LEU A 407 38.19 -5.68 -22.86
C LEU A 407 39.66 -5.97 -22.50
N SER A 408 40.59 -5.98 -23.47
CA SER A 408 42.02 -6.14 -23.19
C SER A 408 42.61 -4.96 -22.41
N GLN A 409 42.13 -3.74 -22.65
CA GLN A 409 42.51 -2.54 -21.91
C GLN A 409 41.93 -2.57 -20.49
N VAL A 410 40.64 -2.90 -20.33
CA VAL A 410 39.99 -3.08 -19.02
C VAL A 410 40.76 -4.11 -18.20
N ARG A 411 41.11 -5.27 -18.76
CA ARG A 411 41.86 -6.34 -18.08
C ARG A 411 43.25 -5.89 -17.60
N SER A 412 43.99 -5.15 -18.43
CA SER A 412 45.32 -4.65 -18.04
C SER A 412 45.28 -3.52 -17.01
N VAL A 413 44.27 -2.63 -17.08
CA VAL A 413 44.06 -1.58 -16.08
C VAL A 413 43.56 -2.17 -14.76
N MET A 414 42.54 -3.04 -14.79
CA MET A 414 41.96 -3.67 -13.60
C MET A 414 42.99 -4.39 -12.76
N ALA A 415 43.82 -5.27 -13.34
CA ALA A 415 44.78 -6.06 -12.57
C ALA A 415 45.72 -5.17 -11.73
N LYS A 416 46.17 -4.03 -12.27
CA LYS A 416 46.98 -3.05 -11.55
C LYS A 416 46.18 -2.26 -10.51
N ARG A 417 44.93 -1.89 -10.83
CA ARG A 417 44.04 -1.11 -9.94
C ARG A 417 43.59 -1.93 -8.72
N LEU A 418 43.18 -3.18 -8.93
CA LEU A 418 42.76 -4.10 -7.87
C LEU A 418 43.88 -4.37 -6.87
N SER A 419 45.15 -4.51 -7.33
CA SER A 419 46.31 -4.63 -6.43
C SER A 419 46.42 -3.41 -5.51
N VAL A 420 46.44 -2.20 -6.06
CA VAL A 420 46.58 -0.95 -5.28
C VAL A 420 45.46 -0.79 -4.24
N ILE A 421 44.24 -1.22 -4.58
CA ILE A 421 43.10 -1.20 -3.63
C ILE A 421 43.30 -2.24 -2.51
N GLY A 422 43.71 -3.47 -2.84
CA GLY A 422 43.98 -4.52 -1.84
C GLY A 422 45.16 -4.18 -0.92
N ASP A 423 46.26 -3.66 -1.49
CA ASP A 423 47.42 -3.16 -0.75
C ASP A 423 46.99 -2.06 0.24
N PHE A 424 46.13 -1.13 -0.18
CA PHE A 424 45.57 -0.05 0.66
C PHE A 424 44.61 -0.54 1.76
N LEU A 425 43.72 -1.50 1.46
CA LEU A 425 42.84 -2.10 2.47
C LEU A 425 43.67 -2.74 3.59
N SER A 426 44.59 -3.62 3.20
CA SER A 426 45.45 -4.39 4.12
C SER A 426 46.33 -3.52 5.05
N SER A 427 46.55 -2.24 4.74
CA SER A 427 47.33 -1.31 5.55
C SER A 427 46.52 -0.52 6.59
N HIS A 428 45.19 -0.63 6.61
CA HIS A 428 44.30 0.14 7.51
C HIS A 428 43.49 -0.72 8.51
N VAL A 429 43.69 -2.05 8.51
CA VAL A 429 42.88 -3.08 9.19
C VAL A 429 42.96 -3.09 10.73
N SER A 430 43.68 -2.18 11.37
CA SER A 430 43.88 -2.20 12.84
C SER A 430 42.66 -1.72 13.65
N LEU A 431 41.48 -1.71 13.05
CA LEU A 431 40.21 -1.20 13.58
C LEU A 431 39.05 -1.88 12.84
N LEU A 432 37.96 -2.14 13.58
CA LEU A 432 36.58 -2.16 13.06
C LEU A 432 36.09 -3.42 12.26
N TYR A 433 35.05 -4.14 12.81
CA TYR A 433 33.65 -4.08 12.28
C TYR A 433 33.26 -5.32 11.27
N ASP A 434 32.01 -5.69 10.82
CA ASP A 434 31.51 -6.77 9.88
C ASP A 434 30.14 -6.44 9.10
N ALA A 435 30.07 -6.29 7.74
CA ALA A 435 29.17 -5.36 6.97
C ALA A 435 27.77 -5.75 6.50
N ASP A 436 27.48 -7.01 6.24
CA ASP A 436 26.18 -7.41 5.66
C ASP A 436 25.02 -7.07 6.65
N LYS A 437 25.40 -6.95 7.93
CA LYS A 437 24.64 -6.42 9.06
C LYS A 437 24.40 -4.90 8.99
N GLU A 438 25.41 -4.12 8.59
CA GLU A 438 25.37 -2.65 8.45
C GLU A 438 24.29 -2.21 7.46
N HIS A 439 24.26 -2.79 6.26
CA HIS A 439 23.28 -2.43 5.23
C HIS A 439 21.83 -2.68 5.71
N ARG A 440 21.55 -3.86 6.28
CA ARG A 440 20.23 -4.22 6.83
C ARG A 440 19.80 -3.32 7.98
N VAL A 441 20.74 -2.89 8.83
CA VAL A 441 20.44 -2.04 9.98
C VAL A 441 20.24 -0.58 9.55
N HIS A 442 20.98 -0.07 8.57
CA HIS A 442 20.70 1.23 7.95
C HIS A 442 19.37 1.24 7.17
N GLU A 443 19.03 0.17 6.45
CA GLU A 443 17.73 0.00 5.79
C GLU A 443 16.59 0.03 6.83
N SER A 444 16.71 -0.78 7.90
CA SER A 444 15.76 -0.80 9.02
C SER A 444 15.62 0.57 9.71
N ALA A 445 16.73 1.25 9.98
CA ALA A 445 16.74 2.58 10.59
C ALA A 445 16.13 3.65 9.68
N SER A 446 16.31 3.52 8.36
CA SER A 446 15.69 4.38 7.34
C SER A 446 14.17 4.15 7.26
N GLU A 447 13.72 2.90 7.30
CA GLU A 447 12.28 2.57 7.31
C GLU A 447 11.58 3.09 8.58
N LEU A 448 12.17 2.87 9.76
CA LEU A 448 11.66 3.42 11.03
C LEU A 448 11.57 4.96 10.98
N ARG A 449 12.55 5.62 10.36
CA ARG A 449 12.54 7.08 10.14
C ARG A 449 11.46 7.50 9.14
N SER A 450 11.24 6.73 8.08
CA SER A 450 10.14 6.95 7.12
C SER A 450 8.77 6.83 7.79
N LEU A 451 8.56 5.81 8.62
CA LEU A 451 7.34 5.63 9.43
C LEU A 451 7.13 6.82 10.38
N ALA A 452 8.18 7.29 11.06
CA ALA A 452 8.11 8.47 11.92
C ALA A 452 7.69 9.74 11.14
N THR A 453 8.18 9.94 9.91
CA THR A 453 7.75 11.10 9.08
C THR A 453 6.29 11.02 8.64
N LEU A 454 5.70 9.82 8.53
CA LEU A 454 4.26 9.67 8.27
C LEU A 454 3.42 10.04 9.51
N HIS A 455 3.83 9.63 10.71
CA HIS A 455 3.14 10.05 11.94
C HIS A 455 3.27 11.58 12.18
N GLU A 456 4.42 12.18 11.87
CA GLU A 456 4.58 13.64 11.87
C GLU A 456 3.68 14.31 10.83
N SER A 457 3.54 13.74 9.63
CA SER A 457 2.65 14.25 8.58
C SER A 457 1.17 14.18 8.99
N GLN A 458 0.76 13.08 9.63
CA GLN A 458 -0.57 12.88 10.24
C GLN A 458 -0.83 13.91 11.35
N LEU A 459 0.14 14.14 12.24
CA LEU A 459 0.05 15.15 13.30
C LEU A 459 -0.08 16.58 12.71
N GLN A 460 0.71 16.91 11.69
CA GLN A 460 0.61 18.21 11.01
C GLN A 460 -0.69 18.37 10.23
N TRP A 461 -1.27 17.30 9.69
CA TRP A 461 -2.61 17.30 9.10
C TRP A 461 -3.67 17.60 10.19
N LEU A 462 -3.61 16.91 11.33
CA LEU A 462 -4.52 17.07 12.48
C LEU A 462 -4.46 18.49 13.09
N LEU A 463 -3.27 19.08 13.20
CA LEU A 463 -3.11 20.45 13.69
C LEU A 463 -3.66 21.49 12.69
N ARG A 464 -3.55 21.23 11.38
CA ARG A 464 -4.11 22.09 10.32
C ARG A 464 -5.64 22.06 10.30
N SER A 465 -6.27 20.90 10.38
CA SER A 465 -7.74 20.77 10.42
C SER A 465 -8.35 21.38 11.70
N ARG A 466 -7.63 21.35 12.83
CA ARG A 466 -7.98 22.08 14.07
C ARG A 466 -7.73 23.59 14.01
N GLY A 467 -7.26 24.15 12.89
CA GLY A 467 -6.97 25.58 12.72
C GLY A 467 -5.81 26.12 13.57
N LYS A 468 -5.09 25.25 14.31
CA LYS A 468 -3.95 25.63 15.17
C LYS A 468 -2.73 25.93 14.29
N ARG A 469 -2.39 27.21 14.09
CA ARG A 469 -1.15 27.60 13.37
C ARG A 469 0.07 26.92 13.98
N THR A 470 0.88 26.27 13.14
CA THR A 470 2.06 25.46 13.48
C THR A 470 3.25 26.31 13.96
N GLY A 471 3.10 26.98 15.12
CA GLY A 471 3.97 28.08 15.53
C GLY A 471 5.19 27.74 16.39
N ARG A 472 5.31 26.53 16.97
CA ARG A 472 6.37 26.23 17.98
C ARG A 472 7.01 24.83 17.98
N ALA A 473 6.54 23.87 17.19
CA ALA A 473 7.11 22.51 17.20
C ALA A 473 8.41 22.35 16.37
N ILE A 474 8.60 23.18 15.34
CA ILE A 474 9.52 22.90 14.22
C ILE A 474 11.00 23.20 14.52
N SER A 475 11.31 23.92 15.60
CA SER A 475 12.65 24.52 15.80
C SER A 475 13.67 23.68 16.58
N ARG A 476 13.38 22.43 17.00
CA ARG A 476 14.31 21.63 17.83
C ARG A 476 14.95 20.42 17.16
N SER A 477 14.34 19.83 16.13
CA SER A 477 14.89 18.64 15.46
C SER A 477 16.03 18.97 14.49
N VAL A 478 16.02 20.14 13.85
CA VAL A 478 17.05 20.54 12.85
C VAL A 478 18.31 21.11 13.51
N GLN A 479 18.20 21.75 14.68
CA GLN A 479 19.33 22.49 15.28
C GLN A 479 20.39 21.60 15.94
N SER A 480 20.08 20.32 16.20
CA SER A 480 21.03 19.36 16.79
C SER A 480 22.10 18.85 15.82
N GLN A 481 21.99 19.13 14.51
CA GLN A 481 22.98 18.72 13.49
C GLN A 481 23.93 19.86 13.05
N HIS A 482 23.87 21.03 13.71
CA HIS A 482 24.73 22.19 13.38
C HIS A 482 25.48 22.79 14.59
N SER A 483 25.33 22.28 15.81
CA SER A 483 26.06 22.78 17.00
C SER A 483 27.32 21.97 17.35
N THR A 484 27.69 20.96 16.57
CA THR A 484 28.78 20.00 16.86
C THR A 484 29.95 20.07 15.88
N LYS A 485 30.07 21.13 15.07
CA LYS A 485 31.21 21.36 14.14
C LYS A 485 32.04 22.62 14.39
N ASP A 486 31.65 23.48 15.34
CA ASP A 486 32.34 24.74 15.64
C ASP A 486 33.10 24.73 16.99
N ASN A 487 33.30 23.57 17.63
CA ASN A 487 34.13 23.41 18.85
C ASN A 487 34.74 22.00 18.96
N ALA A 488 35.69 21.67 18.08
CA ALA A 488 36.66 20.58 18.22
C ALA A 488 37.90 20.89 17.36
#